data_AF-A0A1M6SEA7-F1
#
_entry.id   AF-A0A1M6SEA7-F1
#
_cell.length_a   1.000
_cell.length_b   1.000
_cell.length_c   1.000
_cell.angle_alpha   90.00
_cell.angle_beta   90.00
_cell.angle_gamma   90.00
#
_symmetry.space_group_name_H-M   'P 1'
#
loop_
_entity.id
_entity.type
_entity.pdbx_description
1 polymer ?
#
loop_
_entity_poly.entity_id
_entity_poly.type
_entity_poly.pdbx_seq_one_letter_code
_entity_poly.pdbx_strand_id
1 'polypeptide(L)'
;MRAQKLCISAALFSIFLVSFSARADLVVLQYHHISDATPPSTSTSVSLFRAQLDMIRKLGMDVVELPDATKNVFSGDPSAGQRIAITFDDAYESVYSEAAGILREHSLPYTIFVDTAAVGSDGYMTWQQLRELSERDGVTIANHTAGHEHLAKKPDETETDWEQRVTRSLDSAQATLKKRLGASLPLFAYPYGEFDGALEAEVAERGWFGFGQQSGAIGPLSGKTRLPRFPMANAYGRLNGLEDKLNSKAFPIDTNQLPDGIITDNPPTLTFPPSEAIDPARLTCFASGMGRIDLEATEAGTSVKAPKPFNSRRFRYNCTHPAGDGNFYWFSQQWLDLSKKED
;
A
#
# COMPACT_ATOMS: atom_id res chain seq x y z
N MET A 1 -77.57 -25.07 -5.42
CA MET A 1 -76.47 -24.34 -4.74
C MET A 1 -75.38 -25.33 -4.35
N ARG A 2 -74.31 -25.46 -5.15
CA ARG A 2 -73.10 -26.21 -4.81
C ARG A 2 -71.97 -25.19 -4.69
N ALA A 3 -71.43 -25.02 -3.48
CA ALA A 3 -70.33 -24.10 -3.22
C ALA A 3 -69.01 -24.74 -3.66
N GLN A 4 -68.34 -24.13 -4.64
CA GLN A 4 -66.98 -24.44 -5.05
C GLN A 4 -66.01 -23.94 -3.99
N LYS A 5 -65.19 -24.85 -3.44
CA LYS A 5 -64.04 -24.51 -2.59
C LYS A 5 -62.90 -24.02 -3.50
N LEU A 6 -62.48 -22.77 -3.30
CA LEU A 6 -61.33 -22.17 -3.95
C LEU A 6 -60.07 -22.62 -3.21
N CYS A 7 -59.23 -23.45 -3.82
CA CYS A 7 -57.89 -23.76 -3.32
C CYS A 7 -56.96 -22.60 -3.71
N ILE A 8 -56.49 -21.83 -2.73
CA ILE A 8 -55.44 -20.83 -2.91
C ILE A 8 -54.11 -21.55 -2.70
N SER A 9 -53.37 -21.82 -3.78
CA SER A 9 -51.98 -22.25 -3.70
C SER A 9 -51.12 -21.06 -3.25
N ALA A 10 -50.54 -21.16 -2.05
CA ALA A 10 -49.51 -20.23 -1.59
C ALA A 10 -48.20 -20.53 -2.35
N ALA A 11 -47.84 -19.66 -3.29
CA ALA A 11 -46.51 -19.67 -3.89
C ALA A 11 -45.51 -19.08 -2.86
N LEU A 12 -44.66 -19.93 -2.27
CA LEU A 12 -43.52 -19.47 -1.49
C LEU A 12 -42.51 -18.80 -2.43
N PHE A 13 -42.42 -17.47 -2.34
CA PHE A 13 -41.31 -16.71 -2.91
C PHE A 13 -40.09 -16.92 -2.01
N SER A 14 -39.18 -17.82 -2.40
CA SER A 14 -37.87 -17.94 -1.77
C SER A 14 -37.05 -16.68 -2.08
N ILE A 15 -36.97 -15.78 -1.11
CA ILE A 15 -36.03 -14.66 -1.14
C ILE A 15 -34.63 -15.27 -1.01
N PHE A 16 -33.89 -15.35 -2.13
CA PHE A 16 -32.45 -15.60 -2.07
C PHE A 16 -31.81 -14.37 -1.42
N LEU A 17 -31.51 -14.47 -0.13
CA LEU A 17 -30.57 -13.58 0.54
C LEU A 17 -29.21 -13.82 -0.10
N VAL A 18 -28.86 -12.99 -1.10
CA VAL A 18 -27.49 -12.86 -1.56
C VAL A 18 -26.70 -12.29 -0.38
N SER A 19 -26.08 -13.16 0.40
CA SER A 19 -25.12 -12.74 1.40
C SER A 19 -23.93 -12.18 0.64
N PHE A 20 -23.82 -10.86 0.57
CA PHE A 20 -22.56 -10.23 0.20
C PHE A 20 -21.54 -10.66 1.24
N SER A 21 -20.67 -11.62 0.90
CA SER A 21 -19.53 -11.96 1.74
C SER A 21 -18.72 -10.68 1.94
N ALA A 22 -18.67 -10.18 3.17
CA ALA A 22 -17.74 -9.12 3.54
C ALA A 22 -16.34 -9.62 3.20
N ARG A 23 -15.63 -8.90 2.34
CA ARG A 23 -14.23 -9.21 2.00
C ARG A 23 -13.34 -8.36 2.89
N ALA A 24 -12.29 -8.97 3.43
CA ALA A 24 -11.27 -8.28 4.20
C ALA A 24 -10.41 -7.42 3.26
N ASP A 25 -10.48 -6.10 3.43
CA ASP A 25 -9.46 -5.20 2.89
C ASP A 25 -8.26 -5.18 3.85
N LEU A 26 -7.07 -5.02 3.28
CA LEU A 26 -5.81 -4.95 4.02
C LEU A 26 -5.26 -3.53 3.98
N VAL A 27 -5.19 -2.87 5.13
CA VAL A 27 -4.46 -1.61 5.31
C VAL A 27 -3.04 -1.92 5.72
N VAL A 28 -2.08 -1.45 4.94
CA VAL A 28 -0.65 -1.62 5.23
C VAL A 28 -0.07 -0.30 5.71
N LEU A 29 0.48 -0.29 6.92
CA LEU A 29 1.12 0.86 7.54
C LEU A 29 2.62 0.83 7.24
N GLN A 30 3.13 1.94 6.72
CA GLN A 30 4.53 2.08 6.33
C GLN A 30 5.27 3.04 7.28
N TYR A 31 6.18 2.47 8.06
CA TYR A 31 7.11 3.16 8.93
C TYR A 31 8.53 3.11 8.34
N HIS A 32 9.40 3.98 8.84
CA HIS A 32 10.85 3.92 8.55
C HIS A 32 11.59 3.98 9.90
N HIS A 33 11.87 5.20 10.39
CA HIS A 33 12.44 5.39 11.73
C HIS A 33 11.37 5.45 12.79
N ILE A 34 11.64 4.83 13.95
CA ILE A 34 10.91 5.05 15.19
C ILE A 34 11.84 5.77 16.16
N SER A 35 11.90 7.10 16.07
CA SER A 35 12.88 7.90 16.80
C SER A 35 12.46 9.36 16.89
N ASP A 36 12.87 10.00 17.99
CA ASP A 36 12.75 11.44 18.24
C ASP A 36 14.02 12.22 17.83
N ALA A 37 15.10 11.52 17.46
CA ALA A 37 16.40 12.12 17.16
C ALA A 37 16.74 12.22 15.67
N THR A 38 16.02 11.51 14.80
CA THR A 38 16.25 11.46 13.36
C THR A 38 15.38 12.49 12.60
N PRO A 39 15.72 12.82 11.33
CA PRO A 39 14.95 13.80 10.57
C PRO A 39 13.44 13.51 10.51
N PRO A 40 12.57 14.49 10.81
CA PRO A 40 11.12 14.26 10.90
C PRO A 40 10.43 13.81 9.60
N SER A 41 11.08 13.95 8.45
CA SER A 41 10.53 13.61 7.12
C SER A 41 10.17 12.13 7.00
N THR A 42 10.96 11.25 7.60
CA THR A 42 10.76 9.78 7.60
C THR A 42 10.63 9.20 9.01
N SER A 43 10.66 10.03 10.05
CA SER A 43 10.60 9.57 11.44
C SER A 43 9.20 9.64 12.02
N THR A 44 8.87 8.61 12.82
CA THR A 44 7.73 8.60 13.74
C THR A 44 8.30 8.64 15.15
N SER A 45 7.91 9.61 15.97
CA SER A 45 8.34 9.60 17.38
C SER A 45 7.91 8.32 18.09
N VAL A 46 8.67 7.88 19.10
CA VAL A 46 8.32 6.68 19.88
C VAL A 46 6.94 6.85 20.54
N SER A 47 6.65 8.07 21.01
CA SER A 47 5.37 8.40 21.63
C SER A 47 4.19 8.33 20.65
N LEU A 48 4.37 8.84 19.43
CA LEU A 48 3.35 8.74 18.38
C LEU A 48 3.14 7.28 17.95
N PHE A 49 4.23 6.50 17.81
CA PHE A 49 4.14 5.09 17.45
C PHE A 49 3.30 4.29 18.47
N ARG A 50 3.57 4.46 19.77
CA ARG A 50 2.76 3.85 20.83
C ARG A 50 1.29 4.26 20.75
N ALA A 51 1.02 5.56 20.54
CA ALA A 51 -0.35 6.06 20.45
C ALA A 51 -1.10 5.53 19.22
N GLN A 52 -0.41 5.29 18.10
CA GLN A 52 -0.98 4.65 16.91
C GLN A 52 -1.37 3.18 17.21
N LEU A 53 -0.47 2.42 17.86
CA LEU A 53 -0.77 1.03 18.27
C LEU A 53 -1.92 0.97 19.27
N ASP A 54 -1.98 1.91 20.21
CA ASP A 54 -3.10 2.02 21.16
C ASP A 54 -4.43 2.28 20.47
N MET A 55 -4.44 3.10 19.41
CA MET A 55 -5.65 3.32 18.61
C MET A 55 -6.09 2.05 17.89
N ILE A 56 -5.17 1.34 17.24
CA ILE A 56 -5.46 0.06 16.57
C ILE A 56 -6.09 -0.92 17.56
N ARG A 57 -5.50 -1.06 18.75
CA ARG A 57 -6.03 -1.91 19.83
C ARG A 57 -7.41 -1.45 20.30
N LYS A 58 -7.61 -0.14 20.50
CA LYS A 58 -8.90 0.42 20.96
C LYS A 58 -10.02 0.19 19.95
N LEU A 59 -9.71 0.21 18.66
CA LEU A 59 -10.64 -0.10 17.58
C LEU A 59 -10.89 -1.60 17.41
N GLY A 60 -10.17 -2.47 18.14
CA GLY A 60 -10.32 -3.92 18.05
C GLY A 60 -9.89 -4.48 16.70
N MET A 61 -8.94 -3.84 16.04
CA MET A 61 -8.47 -4.23 14.70
C MET A 61 -7.40 -5.32 14.79
N ASP A 62 -7.50 -6.30 13.90
CA ASP A 62 -6.54 -7.40 13.81
C ASP A 62 -5.28 -6.96 13.06
N VAL A 63 -4.14 -7.04 13.75
CA VAL A 63 -2.82 -6.91 13.11
C VAL A 63 -2.35 -8.28 12.68
N VAL A 64 -2.07 -8.44 11.39
CA VAL A 64 -1.81 -9.72 10.74
C VAL A 64 -0.45 -9.73 10.03
N GLU A 65 0.07 -10.94 9.80
CA GLU A 65 1.28 -11.13 9.00
C GLU A 65 1.03 -10.72 7.54
N LEU A 66 1.85 -9.78 7.04
CA LEU A 66 1.74 -9.25 5.68
C LEU A 66 1.74 -10.34 4.58
N PRO A 67 2.60 -11.38 4.61
CA PRO A 67 2.65 -12.37 3.52
C PRO A 67 1.33 -13.09 3.30
N ASP A 68 0.71 -13.57 4.38
CA ASP A 68 -0.52 -14.34 4.31
C ASP A 68 -1.73 -13.45 4.09
N ALA A 69 -1.77 -12.28 4.73
CA ALA A 69 -2.82 -11.30 4.48
C ALA A 69 -2.86 -10.86 3.01
N THR A 70 -1.69 -10.58 2.42
CA THR A 70 -1.59 -10.19 1.01
C THR A 70 -2.09 -11.31 0.08
N LYS A 71 -1.70 -12.57 0.32
CA LYS A 71 -2.19 -13.71 -0.46
C LYS A 71 -3.70 -13.89 -0.32
N ASN A 72 -4.23 -13.75 0.89
CA ASN A 72 -5.64 -14.02 1.20
C ASN A 72 -6.58 -13.01 0.56
N VAL A 73 -6.17 -11.74 0.43
CA VAL A 73 -6.95 -10.73 -0.30
C VAL A 73 -7.21 -11.16 -1.75
N PHE A 74 -6.24 -11.81 -2.39
CA PHE A 74 -6.36 -12.26 -3.79
C PHE A 74 -6.97 -13.65 -3.97
N SER A 75 -6.96 -14.50 -2.94
CA SER A 75 -7.61 -15.83 -2.99
C SER A 75 -9.12 -15.74 -2.78
N GLY A 76 -9.64 -14.56 -2.45
CA GLY A 76 -11.06 -14.35 -2.15
C GLY A 76 -11.48 -14.92 -0.81
N ASP A 77 -10.53 -15.09 0.12
CA ASP A 77 -10.81 -15.53 1.49
C ASP A 77 -11.89 -14.62 2.12
N PRO A 78 -13.04 -15.19 2.52
CA PRO A 78 -14.14 -14.44 3.11
C PRO A 78 -13.87 -14.04 4.57
N SER A 79 -12.60 -14.05 5.01
CA SER A 79 -12.23 -13.58 6.34
C SER A 79 -12.92 -12.25 6.64
N ALA A 80 -13.60 -12.21 7.78
CA ALA A 80 -14.43 -11.08 8.14
C ALA A 80 -13.55 -9.94 8.65
N GLY A 81 -13.74 -8.74 8.08
CA GLY A 81 -13.28 -7.50 8.68
C GLY A 81 -11.99 -6.93 8.11
N GLN A 82 -11.77 -5.66 8.44
CA GLN A 82 -10.60 -4.88 8.09
C GLN A 82 -9.37 -5.41 8.82
N ARG A 83 -8.27 -5.62 8.09
CA ARG A 83 -7.00 -6.11 8.64
C ARG A 83 -5.90 -5.09 8.48
N ILE A 84 -4.97 -5.07 9.43
CA ILE A 84 -3.84 -4.15 9.45
C ILE A 84 -2.54 -4.95 9.33
N ALA A 85 -1.62 -4.52 8.48
CA ALA A 85 -0.23 -4.99 8.49
C ALA A 85 0.72 -3.84 8.81
N ILE A 86 1.74 -4.12 9.63
CA ILE A 86 2.77 -3.15 10.02
C ILE A 86 4.04 -3.46 9.24
N THR A 87 4.59 -2.45 8.57
CA THR A 87 5.81 -2.58 7.76
C THR A 87 6.81 -1.48 8.11
N PHE A 88 8.09 -1.82 8.06
CA PHE A 88 9.22 -0.91 8.21
C PHE A 88 10.11 -1.02 6.98
N ASP A 89 10.47 0.12 6.40
CA ASP A 89 11.42 0.18 5.29
C ASP A 89 12.84 0.46 5.79
N ASP A 90 13.82 0.23 4.91
CA ASP A 90 15.25 0.55 5.03
C ASP A 90 16.08 -0.20 6.08
N ALA A 91 15.45 -0.90 7.04
CA ALA A 91 16.16 -1.61 8.12
C ALA A 91 16.95 -0.69 9.09
N TYR A 92 16.42 0.49 9.41
CA TYR A 92 17.03 1.39 10.40
C TYR A 92 17.20 0.75 11.78
N GLU A 93 18.29 1.11 12.47
CA GLU A 93 18.63 0.61 13.81
C GLU A 93 17.50 0.88 14.81
N SER A 94 16.83 2.04 14.69
CA SER A 94 15.71 2.43 15.56
C SER A 94 14.54 1.44 15.57
N VAL A 95 14.36 0.66 14.49
CA VAL A 95 13.35 -0.40 14.47
C VAL A 95 13.73 -1.52 15.44
N TYR A 96 15.01 -1.87 15.54
CA TYR A 96 15.51 -2.88 16.48
C TYR A 96 15.48 -2.38 17.92
N SER A 97 16.01 -1.18 18.17
CA SER A 97 16.19 -0.64 19.52
C SER A 97 14.88 -0.13 20.14
N GLU A 98 13.99 0.49 19.37
CA GLU A 98 12.75 1.09 19.88
C GLU A 98 11.50 0.28 19.52
N ALA A 99 11.29 -0.05 18.24
CA ALA A 99 10.02 -0.60 17.77
C ALA A 99 9.82 -2.08 18.14
N ALA A 100 10.86 -2.91 17.96
CA ALA A 100 10.76 -4.36 18.07
C ALA A 100 10.37 -4.83 19.49
N GLY A 101 10.83 -4.13 20.53
CA GLY A 101 10.44 -4.40 21.91
C GLY A 101 8.95 -4.14 22.15
N ILE A 102 8.44 -3.00 21.66
CA ILE A 102 7.04 -2.59 21.77
C ILE A 102 6.13 -3.58 21.05
N LEU A 103 6.45 -3.91 19.81
CA LEU A 103 5.65 -4.86 19.01
C LEU A 103 5.58 -6.24 19.67
N ARG A 104 6.71 -6.70 20.23
CA ARG A 104 6.77 -7.97 20.97
C ARG A 104 5.90 -7.95 22.24
N GLU A 105 5.92 -6.86 23.02
CA GLU A 105 5.08 -6.70 24.22
C GLU A 105 3.59 -6.84 23.90
N HIS A 106 3.18 -6.46 22.69
CA HIS A 106 1.81 -6.56 22.20
C HIS A 106 1.54 -7.77 21.30
N SER A 107 2.54 -8.65 21.10
CA SER A 107 2.46 -9.80 20.19
C SER A 107 2.00 -9.43 18.76
N LEU A 108 2.45 -8.28 18.26
CA LEU A 108 2.07 -7.76 16.95
C LEU A 108 3.07 -8.19 15.88
N PRO A 109 2.62 -8.84 14.78
CA PRO A 109 3.49 -9.17 13.67
C PRO A 109 3.88 -7.93 12.87
N TYR A 110 5.03 -7.98 12.22
CA TYR A 110 5.51 -6.91 11.36
C TYR A 110 6.49 -7.40 10.29
N THR A 111 6.63 -6.63 9.22
CA THR A 111 7.57 -6.89 8.12
C THR A 111 8.64 -5.80 8.05
N ILE A 112 9.89 -6.19 7.83
CA ILE A 112 10.99 -5.27 7.52
C ILE A 112 11.40 -5.48 6.07
N PHE A 113 11.23 -4.46 5.23
CA PHE A 113 11.82 -4.39 3.91
C PHE A 113 13.25 -3.85 4.03
N VAL A 114 14.24 -4.63 3.59
CA VAL A 114 15.65 -4.38 3.86
C VAL A 114 16.39 -3.92 2.60
N ASP A 115 17.00 -2.74 2.67
CA ASP A 115 18.09 -2.35 1.77
C ASP A 115 19.34 -3.12 2.20
N THR A 116 19.78 -4.06 1.37
CA THR A 116 20.86 -4.98 1.77
C THR A 116 22.26 -4.36 1.80
N ALA A 117 22.52 -3.25 1.09
CA ALA A 117 23.83 -2.58 1.18
C ALA A 117 23.93 -1.68 2.41
N ALA A 118 22.82 -1.15 2.91
CA ALA A 118 22.82 -0.30 4.09
C ALA A 118 23.11 -1.09 5.38
N VAL A 119 22.79 -2.39 5.43
CA VAL A 119 22.93 -3.24 6.63
C VAL A 119 24.36 -3.20 7.19
N GLY A 120 24.48 -2.76 8.45
CA GLY A 120 25.73 -2.60 9.19
C GLY A 120 26.41 -1.24 9.02
N SER A 121 25.84 -0.33 8.24
CA SER A 121 26.26 1.07 8.16
C SER A 121 25.70 1.88 9.35
N ASP A 122 26.23 3.08 9.57
CA ASP A 122 25.79 3.96 10.67
C ASP A 122 24.29 4.30 10.54
N GLY A 123 23.53 4.12 11.63
CA GLY A 123 22.07 4.30 11.66
C GLY A 123 21.24 3.11 11.16
N TYR A 124 21.86 2.03 10.67
CA TYR A 124 21.17 0.83 10.15
C TYR A 124 21.43 -0.40 11.02
N MET A 125 20.48 -1.34 11.01
CA MET A 125 20.65 -2.62 11.68
C MET A 125 21.85 -3.39 11.12
N THR A 126 22.50 -4.18 11.97
CA THR A 126 23.50 -5.17 11.58
C THR A 126 22.83 -6.47 11.11
N TRP A 127 23.56 -7.31 10.40
CA TRP A 127 23.10 -8.66 10.04
C TRP A 127 22.78 -9.54 11.26
N GLN A 128 23.47 -9.32 12.39
CA GLN A 128 23.17 -10.03 13.63
C GLN A 128 21.81 -9.60 14.19
N GLN A 129 21.55 -8.29 14.28
CA GLN A 129 20.26 -7.77 14.72
C GLN A 129 19.11 -8.26 13.82
N LEU A 130 19.28 -8.23 12.50
CA LEU A 130 18.28 -8.77 11.57
C LEU A 130 18.04 -10.26 11.76
N ARG A 131 19.09 -11.06 12.05
CA ARG A 131 18.93 -12.49 12.36
C ARG A 131 18.12 -12.71 13.63
N GLU A 132 18.47 -12.00 14.70
CA GLU A 132 17.75 -12.07 15.98
C GLU A 132 16.27 -11.67 15.85
N LEU A 133 15.95 -10.73 14.97
CA LEU A 133 14.56 -10.38 14.67
C LEU A 133 13.88 -11.45 13.81
N SER A 134 14.55 -11.97 12.78
CA SER A 134 13.98 -12.97 11.86
C SER A 134 13.65 -14.32 12.52
N GLU A 135 14.25 -14.61 13.68
CA GLU A 135 13.99 -15.81 14.47
C GLU A 135 12.77 -15.65 15.41
N ARG A 136 12.18 -14.45 15.48
CA ARG A 136 10.98 -14.18 16.30
C ARG A 136 9.71 -14.49 15.51
N ASP A 137 8.74 -15.09 16.19
CA ASP A 137 7.41 -15.32 15.64
C ASP A 137 6.77 -13.99 15.20
N GLY A 138 6.13 -14.00 14.03
CA GLY A 138 5.44 -12.83 13.46
C GLY A 138 6.36 -11.80 12.81
N VAL A 139 7.68 -12.02 12.74
CA VAL A 139 8.61 -11.12 12.05
C VAL A 139 8.96 -11.62 10.66
N THR A 140 8.66 -10.82 9.64
CA THR A 140 9.01 -11.10 8.25
C THR A 140 10.14 -10.19 7.78
N ILE A 141 11.12 -10.74 7.05
CA ILE A 141 12.15 -9.97 6.34
C ILE A 141 11.90 -10.07 4.82
N ALA A 142 11.89 -8.92 4.15
CA ALA A 142 11.54 -8.79 2.73
C ALA A 142 12.48 -7.81 2.00
N ASN A 143 12.33 -7.71 0.67
CA ASN A 143 13.30 -7.06 -0.20
C ASN A 143 13.02 -5.54 -0.34
N HIS A 144 14.05 -4.71 -0.16
CA HIS A 144 14.02 -3.27 -0.47
C HIS A 144 15.21 -2.84 -1.35
N THR A 145 15.56 -3.70 -2.29
CA THR A 145 16.69 -3.57 -3.22
C THR A 145 18.08 -3.72 -2.59
N ALA A 146 19.10 -3.66 -3.44
CA ALA A 146 20.48 -3.77 -3.03
C ALA A 146 21.10 -2.45 -2.57
N GLY A 147 20.48 -1.29 -2.84
CA GLY A 147 21.06 0.01 -2.50
C GLY A 147 20.09 1.18 -2.50
N HIS A 148 18.79 0.93 -2.34
CA HIS A 148 17.73 1.95 -2.27
C HIS A 148 17.75 2.94 -3.46
N GLU A 149 18.12 2.46 -4.65
CA GLU A 149 18.20 3.27 -5.86
C GLU A 149 16.83 3.53 -6.52
N HIS A 150 16.75 4.60 -7.32
CA HIS A 150 15.62 4.85 -8.21
C HIS A 150 15.57 3.78 -9.31
N LEU A 151 14.48 3.02 -9.36
CA LEU A 151 14.34 1.88 -10.25
C LEU A 151 13.61 2.19 -11.57
N ALA A 152 12.85 3.29 -11.64
CA ALA A 152 12.23 3.73 -12.88
C ALA A 152 13.29 3.91 -13.97
N LYS A 153 12.92 3.63 -15.22
CA LYS A 153 13.83 3.75 -16.35
C LYS A 153 14.23 5.21 -16.56
N LYS A 154 15.53 5.48 -16.63
CA LYS A 154 16.03 6.84 -16.82
C LYS A 154 15.84 7.29 -18.27
N PRO A 155 15.59 8.58 -18.56
CA PRO A 155 15.31 9.06 -19.92
C PRO A 155 16.37 8.70 -20.97
N ASP A 156 17.64 8.70 -20.58
CA ASP A 156 18.79 8.42 -21.47
C ASP A 156 19.35 6.99 -21.31
N GLU A 157 18.66 6.12 -20.56
CA GLU A 157 19.09 4.75 -20.29
C GLU A 157 18.50 3.79 -21.33
N THR A 158 19.34 2.92 -21.89
CA THR A 158 18.87 1.88 -22.81
C THR A 158 18.04 0.84 -22.06
N GLU A 159 17.14 0.15 -22.76
CA GLU A 159 16.34 -0.92 -22.13
C GLU A 159 17.23 -1.98 -21.48
N THR A 160 18.27 -2.42 -22.19
CA THR A 160 19.20 -3.45 -21.71
C THR A 160 19.99 -2.99 -20.48
N ASP A 161 20.43 -1.73 -20.42
CA ASP A 161 21.15 -1.22 -19.24
C ASP A 161 20.22 -1.12 -18.02
N TRP A 162 18.98 -0.68 -18.26
CA TRP A 162 17.93 -0.62 -17.24
C TRP A 162 17.60 -2.01 -16.68
N GLU A 163 17.27 -2.97 -17.55
CA GLU A 163 16.96 -4.37 -17.19
C GLU A 163 18.10 -4.97 -16.36
N GLN A 164 19.35 -4.79 -16.80
CA GLN A 164 20.53 -5.28 -16.07
C GLN A 164 20.68 -4.64 -14.70
N ARG A 165 20.44 -3.33 -14.57
CA ARG A 165 20.53 -2.60 -13.30
C ARG A 165 19.44 -3.05 -12.32
N VAL A 166 18.19 -3.11 -12.78
CA VAL A 166 17.03 -3.54 -11.98
C VAL A 166 17.20 -5.00 -11.55
N THR A 167 17.47 -5.91 -12.49
CA THR A 167 17.69 -7.33 -12.21
C THR A 167 18.81 -7.53 -11.21
N ARG A 168 19.96 -6.87 -11.42
CA ARG A 168 21.09 -6.95 -10.49
C ARG A 168 20.67 -6.52 -9.09
N SER A 169 19.95 -5.42 -8.96
CA SER A 169 19.56 -4.91 -7.65
C SER A 169 18.57 -5.83 -6.94
N LEU A 170 17.45 -6.15 -7.59
CA LEU A 170 16.40 -6.97 -7.00
C LEU A 170 16.89 -8.37 -6.63
N ASP A 171 17.61 -9.04 -7.55
CA ASP A 171 17.97 -10.44 -7.38
C ASP A 171 19.17 -10.61 -6.45
N SER A 172 20.13 -9.68 -6.45
CA SER A 172 21.25 -9.73 -5.50
C SER A 172 20.81 -9.46 -4.07
N ALA A 173 19.84 -8.54 -3.87
CA ALA A 173 19.23 -8.32 -2.57
C ALA A 173 18.49 -9.57 -2.09
N GLN A 174 17.64 -10.17 -2.94
CA GLN A 174 16.91 -11.39 -2.61
C GLN A 174 17.85 -12.56 -2.28
N ALA A 175 18.92 -12.73 -3.08
CA ALA A 175 19.92 -13.75 -2.85
C ALA A 175 20.68 -13.52 -1.53
N THR A 176 20.99 -12.27 -1.20
CA THR A 176 21.65 -11.90 0.06
C THR A 176 20.77 -12.20 1.27
N LEU A 177 19.49 -11.79 1.23
CA LEU A 177 18.52 -12.09 2.28
C LEU A 177 18.35 -13.60 2.49
N LYS A 178 18.19 -14.36 1.41
CA LYS A 178 18.10 -15.82 1.47
C LYS A 178 19.36 -16.45 2.07
N LYS A 179 20.54 -16.00 1.65
CA LYS A 179 21.83 -16.53 2.13
C LYS A 179 22.08 -16.21 3.61
N ARG A 180 21.75 -15.00 4.07
CA ARG A 180 22.09 -14.51 5.40
C ARG A 180 21.08 -14.91 6.47
N LEU A 181 19.80 -14.97 6.09
CA LEU A 181 18.64 -15.06 6.98
C LEU A 181 17.65 -16.17 6.60
N GLY A 182 17.82 -16.84 5.46
CA GLY A 182 16.83 -17.79 4.95
C GLY A 182 15.55 -17.13 4.38
N ALA A 183 15.50 -15.80 4.33
CA ALA A 183 14.33 -15.06 3.86
C ALA A 183 14.21 -15.08 2.33
N SER A 184 13.10 -15.64 1.83
CA SER A 184 12.84 -15.77 0.39
C SER A 184 11.38 -15.54 0.00
N LEU A 185 10.62 -14.81 0.82
CA LEU A 185 9.23 -14.50 0.52
C LEU A 185 9.15 -13.51 -0.66
N PRO A 186 8.15 -13.65 -1.55
CA PRO A 186 8.03 -12.86 -2.76
C PRO A 186 7.39 -11.50 -2.48
N LEU A 187 7.99 -10.73 -1.56
CA LEU A 187 7.52 -9.41 -1.13
C LEU A 187 8.62 -8.38 -1.39
N PHE A 188 8.24 -7.28 -2.05
CA PHE A 188 9.15 -6.23 -2.45
C PHE A 188 8.53 -4.85 -2.23
N ALA A 189 9.25 -3.93 -1.57
CA ALA A 189 8.86 -2.53 -1.47
C ALA A 189 9.68 -1.68 -2.44
N TYR A 190 9.04 -0.80 -3.19
CA TYR A 190 9.71 0.13 -4.10
C TYR A 190 10.39 1.27 -3.31
N PRO A 191 11.70 1.51 -3.48
CA PRO A 191 12.35 2.72 -2.96
C PRO A 191 11.59 3.97 -3.41
N TYR A 192 11.36 4.90 -2.49
CA TYR A 192 10.56 6.13 -2.73
C TYR A 192 9.11 5.91 -3.20
N GLY A 193 8.63 4.66 -3.23
CA GLY A 193 7.38 4.27 -3.87
C GLY A 193 7.36 4.47 -5.38
N GLU A 194 8.53 4.68 -6.01
CA GLU A 194 8.64 4.95 -7.45
C GLU A 194 8.59 3.64 -8.25
N PHE A 195 7.69 3.58 -9.22
CA PHE A 195 7.60 2.50 -10.19
C PHE A 195 7.05 3.02 -11.51
N ASP A 196 7.38 2.32 -12.59
CA ASP A 196 6.83 2.46 -13.93
C ASP A 196 6.30 1.10 -14.42
N GLY A 197 5.62 1.08 -15.57
CA GLY A 197 5.02 -0.14 -16.10
C GLY A 197 6.04 -1.24 -16.40
N ALA A 198 7.25 -0.88 -16.82
CA ALA A 198 8.33 -1.82 -17.09
C ALA A 198 8.81 -2.48 -15.79
N LEU A 199 9.05 -1.70 -14.72
CA LEU A 199 9.44 -2.22 -13.43
C LEU A 199 8.36 -3.11 -12.80
N GLU A 200 7.09 -2.74 -12.96
CA GLU A 200 5.99 -3.61 -12.53
C GLU A 200 5.97 -4.95 -13.27
N ALA A 201 6.27 -4.97 -14.58
CA ALA A 201 6.40 -6.20 -15.33
C ALA A 201 7.55 -7.08 -14.79
N GLU A 202 8.73 -6.51 -14.51
CA GLU A 202 9.86 -7.22 -13.90
C GLU A 202 9.53 -7.83 -12.52
N VAL A 203 8.74 -7.12 -11.70
CA VAL A 203 8.27 -7.63 -10.40
C VAL A 203 7.22 -8.73 -10.60
N ALA A 204 6.33 -8.59 -11.58
CA ALA A 204 5.32 -9.58 -11.91
C ALA A 204 5.93 -10.89 -12.45
N GLU A 205 6.96 -10.81 -13.29
CA GLU A 205 7.67 -11.98 -13.86
C GLU A 205 8.32 -12.83 -12.77
N ARG A 206 8.77 -12.21 -11.67
CA ARG A 206 9.30 -12.89 -10.48
C ARG A 206 8.20 -13.51 -9.60
N GLY A 207 6.93 -13.23 -9.90
CA GLY A 207 5.79 -13.60 -9.06
C GLY A 207 5.77 -12.88 -7.73
N TRP A 208 6.37 -11.68 -7.66
CA TRP A 208 6.46 -10.88 -6.44
C TRP A 208 5.25 -9.96 -6.27
N PHE A 209 4.95 -9.66 -5.00
CA PHE A 209 4.06 -8.56 -4.64
C PHE A 209 4.88 -7.29 -4.46
N GLY A 210 4.46 -6.20 -5.12
CA GLY A 210 5.12 -4.91 -5.10
C GLY A 210 4.35 -3.89 -4.26
N PHE A 211 5.02 -3.29 -3.27
CA PHE A 211 4.44 -2.34 -2.32
C PHE A 211 4.97 -0.92 -2.56
N GLY A 212 4.09 -0.02 -2.97
CA GLY A 212 4.41 1.40 -3.17
C GLY A 212 4.22 2.23 -1.90
N GLN A 213 4.15 3.56 -2.06
CA GLN A 213 3.94 4.52 -0.95
C GLN A 213 2.65 5.35 -1.13
N GLN A 214 1.89 5.07 -2.19
CA GLN A 214 0.58 5.65 -2.43
C GLN A 214 -0.44 5.13 -1.42
N SER A 215 -1.25 6.03 -0.87
CA SER A 215 -2.20 5.71 0.19
C SER A 215 -3.46 5.01 -0.32
N GLY A 216 -3.93 4.02 0.42
CA GLY A 216 -5.10 3.20 0.08
C GLY A 216 -5.05 1.86 0.79
N ALA A 217 -6.16 1.13 0.75
CA ALA A 217 -6.20 -0.26 1.19
C ALA A 217 -6.08 -1.23 0.01
N ILE A 218 -5.58 -2.42 0.29
CA ILE A 218 -5.42 -3.51 -0.67
C ILE A 218 -6.69 -4.35 -0.64
N GLY A 219 -7.27 -4.58 -1.82
CA GLY A 219 -8.46 -5.41 -2.01
C GLY A 219 -8.31 -6.32 -3.23
N PRO A 220 -9.34 -7.12 -3.56
CA PRO A 220 -9.27 -8.11 -4.65
C PRO A 220 -9.02 -7.53 -6.04
N LEU A 221 -9.31 -6.24 -6.24
CA LEU A 221 -9.09 -5.50 -7.50
C LEU A 221 -7.75 -4.74 -7.53
N SER A 222 -6.93 -4.87 -6.49
CA SER A 222 -5.60 -4.28 -6.46
C SER A 222 -4.65 -5.00 -7.41
N GLY A 223 -3.77 -4.26 -8.09
CA GLY A 223 -2.70 -4.82 -8.89
C GLY A 223 -1.59 -5.33 -7.98
N LYS A 224 -1.16 -6.57 -8.19
CA LYS A 224 -0.22 -7.26 -7.29
C LYS A 224 1.14 -6.56 -7.17
N THR A 225 1.50 -5.74 -8.16
CA THR A 225 2.76 -5.00 -8.26
C THR A 225 2.62 -3.52 -7.93
N ARG A 226 1.44 -3.06 -7.52
CA ARG A 226 1.20 -1.63 -7.17
C ARG A 226 0.36 -1.51 -5.90
N LEU A 227 0.71 -2.31 -4.90
CA LEU A 227 -0.02 -2.38 -3.64
C LEU A 227 0.18 -1.08 -2.83
N PRO A 228 -0.89 -0.38 -2.44
CA PRO A 228 -0.79 0.84 -1.65
C PRO A 228 -0.35 0.58 -0.21
N ARG A 229 0.26 1.61 0.41
CA ARG A 229 0.57 1.67 1.84
C ARG A 229 0.31 3.07 2.36
N PHE A 230 0.01 3.20 3.64
CA PHE A 230 -0.13 4.49 4.31
C PHE A 230 1.21 4.88 4.96
N PRO A 231 1.90 5.95 4.50
CA PRO A 231 3.08 6.46 5.17
C PRO A 231 2.73 7.01 6.56
N MET A 232 3.52 6.63 7.57
CA MET A 232 3.21 6.89 8.98
C MET A 232 4.19 7.83 9.69
N ALA A 233 5.13 8.46 8.98
CA ALA A 233 6.02 9.49 9.53
C ALA A 233 5.24 10.66 10.16
N ASN A 234 5.88 11.43 11.04
CA ASN A 234 5.25 12.48 11.89
C ASN A 234 4.29 13.45 11.16
N ALA A 235 4.57 13.80 9.90
CA ALA A 235 3.70 14.67 9.11
C ALA A 235 2.40 13.98 8.65
N TYR A 236 2.42 12.67 8.49
CA TYR A 236 1.37 11.88 7.84
C TYR A 236 0.66 10.93 8.82
N GLY A 237 1.34 10.35 9.79
CA GLY A 237 0.80 9.37 10.75
C GLY A 237 0.12 9.97 11.98
N ARG A 238 -0.29 11.24 11.96
CA ARG A 238 -0.90 11.88 13.14
C ARG A 238 -2.19 11.18 13.55
N LEU A 239 -2.49 11.19 14.85
CA LEU A 239 -3.70 10.54 15.40
C LEU A 239 -5.00 11.12 14.81
N ASN A 240 -5.01 12.42 14.49
CA ASN A 240 -6.14 13.01 13.77
C ASN A 240 -6.17 12.48 12.33
N GLY A 241 -7.28 11.84 11.96
CA GLY A 241 -7.46 11.17 10.66
C GLY A 241 -6.83 9.77 10.58
N LEU A 242 -6.22 9.25 11.66
CA LEU A 242 -5.69 7.89 11.66
C LEU A 242 -6.82 6.85 11.57
N GLU A 243 -7.93 7.07 12.26
CA GLU A 243 -9.09 6.17 12.22
C GLU A 243 -9.66 6.03 10.79
N ASP A 244 -9.72 7.11 10.02
CA ASP A 244 -10.15 7.07 8.61
C ASP A 244 -9.21 6.21 7.75
N LYS A 245 -7.89 6.31 7.99
CA LYS A 245 -6.89 5.49 7.30
C LYS A 245 -7.01 4.02 7.68
N LEU A 246 -7.14 3.74 8.97
CA LEU A 246 -7.24 2.39 9.50
C LEU A 246 -8.53 1.69 9.05
N ASN A 247 -9.62 2.44 8.84
CA ASN A 247 -10.90 1.95 8.29
C ASN A 247 -11.05 2.17 6.78
N SER A 248 -9.99 2.57 6.07
CA SER A 248 -10.07 2.80 4.63
C SER A 248 -10.37 1.52 3.86
N LYS A 249 -11.32 1.55 2.95
CA LYS A 249 -11.65 0.44 2.06
C LYS A 249 -10.86 0.50 0.76
N ALA A 250 -10.61 -0.66 0.17
CA ALA A 250 -9.93 -0.78 -1.09
C ALA A 250 -10.80 -0.14 -2.18
N PHE A 251 -10.21 0.76 -2.97
CA PHE A 251 -10.96 1.48 -3.98
C PHE A 251 -11.50 0.49 -5.03
N PRO A 252 -12.81 0.53 -5.37
CA PRO A 252 -13.49 -0.54 -6.10
C PRO A 252 -13.31 -0.40 -7.62
N ILE A 253 -12.05 -0.35 -8.07
CA ILE A 253 -11.64 -0.36 -9.47
C ILE A 253 -10.46 -1.32 -9.65
N ASP A 254 -10.34 -1.89 -10.85
CA ASP A 254 -9.16 -2.67 -11.22
C ASP A 254 -7.97 -1.72 -11.41
N THR A 255 -7.09 -1.70 -10.41
CA THR A 255 -5.94 -0.80 -10.43
C THR A 255 -4.89 -1.20 -11.46
N ASN A 256 -4.95 -2.40 -12.07
CA ASN A 256 -4.06 -2.76 -13.19
C ASN A 256 -4.38 -1.95 -14.46
N GLN A 257 -5.60 -1.40 -14.57
CA GLN A 257 -6.02 -0.61 -15.73
C GLN A 257 -5.67 0.87 -15.60
N LEU A 258 -5.08 1.26 -14.47
CA LEU A 258 -4.67 2.64 -14.23
C LEU A 258 -3.39 2.98 -15.00
N PRO A 259 -3.23 4.27 -15.39
CA PRO A 259 -2.07 4.72 -16.14
C PRO A 259 -0.76 4.46 -15.39
N ASP A 260 0.32 4.41 -16.16
CA ASP A 260 1.68 4.45 -15.64
C ASP A 260 1.87 5.69 -14.74
N GLY A 261 2.67 5.56 -13.68
CA GLY A 261 3.04 6.66 -12.81
C GLY A 261 3.97 7.68 -13.49
N ILE A 262 4.66 7.32 -14.58
CA ILE A 262 5.51 8.26 -15.32
C ILE A 262 4.64 9.24 -16.12
N ILE A 263 4.81 10.54 -15.88
CA ILE A 263 4.05 11.55 -16.61
C ILE A 263 4.66 11.85 -17.98
N THR A 264 3.79 11.99 -18.98
CA THR A 264 4.11 12.57 -20.30
C THR A 264 3.71 14.05 -20.38
N ASP A 265 2.68 14.41 -19.60
CA ASP A 265 2.09 15.75 -19.56
C ASP A 265 2.06 16.25 -18.12
N ASN A 266 2.30 17.56 -17.95
CA ASN A 266 2.28 18.18 -16.63
C ASN A 266 1.30 19.38 -16.61
N PRO A 267 0.14 19.26 -15.92
CA PRO A 267 -0.25 18.15 -15.05
C PRO A 267 -0.80 16.93 -15.80
N PRO A 268 -0.66 15.71 -15.24
CA PRO A 268 -1.22 14.50 -15.83
C PRO A 268 -2.74 14.45 -15.64
N THR A 269 -3.42 13.71 -16.52
CA THR A 269 -4.85 13.39 -16.37
C THR A 269 -4.99 11.98 -15.79
N LEU A 270 -5.80 11.83 -14.75
CA LEU A 270 -6.22 10.53 -14.23
C LEU A 270 -7.66 10.28 -14.63
N THR A 271 -7.96 9.13 -15.22
CA THR A 271 -9.33 8.72 -15.53
C THR A 271 -9.69 7.46 -14.76
N PHE A 272 -10.76 7.55 -13.98
CA PHE A 272 -11.37 6.41 -13.32
C PHE A 272 -12.35 5.74 -14.29
N PRO A 273 -12.20 4.44 -14.58
CA PRO A 273 -13.20 3.73 -15.36
C PRO A 273 -14.55 3.74 -14.63
N PRO A 274 -15.68 3.59 -15.36
CA PRO A 274 -16.99 3.48 -14.74
C PRO A 274 -17.03 2.32 -13.73
N SER A 275 -17.55 2.57 -12.53
CA SER A 275 -17.72 1.58 -11.47
C SER A 275 -19.08 1.77 -10.83
N GLU A 276 -19.85 0.68 -10.67
CA GLU A 276 -21.16 0.72 -10.01
C GLU A 276 -21.07 1.12 -8.53
N ALA A 277 -19.88 0.94 -7.92
CA ALA A 277 -19.63 1.25 -6.51
C ALA A 277 -19.24 2.72 -6.27
N ILE A 278 -18.92 3.48 -7.33
CA ILE A 278 -18.49 4.87 -7.24
C ILE A 278 -19.55 5.76 -7.88
N ASP A 279 -20.17 6.61 -7.07
CA ASP A 279 -20.97 7.74 -7.54
C ASP A 279 -20.03 8.93 -7.80
N PRO A 280 -19.84 9.38 -9.05
CA PRO A 280 -18.98 10.51 -9.37
C PRO A 280 -19.35 11.79 -8.61
N ALA A 281 -20.64 11.98 -8.26
CA ALA A 281 -21.08 13.15 -7.51
C ALA A 281 -20.57 13.19 -6.06
N ARG A 282 -20.13 12.04 -5.52
CA ARG A 282 -19.62 11.88 -4.16
C ARG A 282 -18.11 11.61 -4.12
N LEU A 283 -17.48 11.47 -5.28
CA LEU A 283 -16.04 11.34 -5.41
C LEU A 283 -15.37 12.70 -5.14
N THR A 284 -14.38 12.71 -4.25
CA THR A 284 -13.60 13.92 -3.94
C THR A 284 -12.13 13.63 -4.17
N CYS A 285 -11.49 14.43 -5.04
CA CYS A 285 -10.09 14.29 -5.40
C CYS A 285 -9.26 15.50 -4.96
N PHE A 286 -7.99 15.26 -4.65
CA PHE A 286 -7.01 16.25 -4.20
C PHE A 286 -5.70 16.07 -4.95
N ALA A 287 -5.03 17.18 -5.25
CA ALA A 287 -3.69 17.20 -5.81
C ALA A 287 -2.67 17.69 -4.76
N SER A 288 -1.48 17.09 -4.74
CA SER A 288 -0.37 17.49 -3.87
C SER A 288 -0.13 19.01 -3.92
N GLY A 289 -0.21 19.69 -2.78
CA GLY A 289 0.04 21.13 -2.68
C GLY A 289 -1.03 22.03 -3.33
N MET A 290 -2.13 21.47 -3.86
CA MET A 290 -3.19 22.24 -4.54
C MET A 290 -4.57 22.05 -3.90
N GLY A 291 -4.72 21.12 -2.95
CA GLY A 291 -6.00 20.86 -2.31
C GLY A 291 -6.97 20.14 -3.25
N ARG A 292 -8.28 20.39 -3.08
CA ARG A 292 -9.33 19.75 -3.86
C ARG A 292 -9.24 20.17 -5.33
N ILE A 293 -9.41 19.20 -6.23
CA ILE A 293 -9.43 19.40 -7.69
C ILE A 293 -10.79 19.00 -8.27
N ASP A 294 -11.13 19.59 -9.41
CA ASP A 294 -12.40 19.36 -10.09
C ASP A 294 -12.43 18.02 -10.81
N LEU A 295 -13.64 17.48 -10.96
CA LEU A 295 -13.93 16.25 -11.69
C LEU A 295 -14.68 16.58 -12.97
N GLU A 296 -14.34 15.88 -14.04
CA GLU A 296 -14.98 15.99 -15.34
C GLU A 296 -15.52 14.63 -15.77
N ALA A 297 -16.79 14.57 -16.17
CA ALA A 297 -17.36 13.37 -16.76
C ALA A 297 -16.89 13.25 -18.21
N THR A 298 -16.37 12.07 -18.58
CA THR A 298 -15.92 11.74 -19.94
C THR A 298 -16.60 10.46 -20.42
N GLU A 299 -16.51 10.15 -21.71
CA GLU A 299 -17.00 8.87 -22.25
C GLU A 299 -16.30 7.66 -21.60
N ALA A 300 -15.05 7.84 -21.16
CA ALA A 300 -14.23 6.81 -20.52
C ALA A 300 -14.42 6.72 -18.99
N GLY A 301 -15.28 7.56 -18.39
CA GLY A 301 -15.56 7.56 -16.95
C GLY A 301 -15.40 8.93 -16.31
N THR A 302 -14.77 9.00 -15.14
CA THR A 302 -14.56 10.27 -14.42
C THR A 302 -13.09 10.66 -14.48
N SER A 303 -12.78 11.81 -15.06
CA SER A 303 -11.43 12.33 -15.19
C SER A 303 -11.14 13.42 -14.17
N VAL A 304 -9.91 13.46 -13.69
CA VAL A 304 -9.40 14.51 -12.80
C VAL A 304 -8.04 15.01 -13.28
N LYS A 305 -7.84 16.32 -13.18
CA LYS A 305 -6.61 16.98 -13.57
C LYS A 305 -6.35 18.17 -12.65
N ALA A 306 -5.10 18.34 -12.21
CA ALA A 306 -4.74 19.50 -11.42
C ALA A 306 -4.85 20.79 -12.25
N PRO A 307 -5.17 21.93 -11.62
CA PRO A 307 -5.34 23.20 -12.32
C PRO A 307 -4.02 23.83 -12.77
N LYS A 308 -2.88 23.36 -12.26
CA LYS A 308 -1.55 23.89 -12.55
C LYS A 308 -0.51 22.76 -12.65
N PRO A 309 0.62 22.97 -13.36
CA PRO A 309 1.73 22.04 -13.38
C PRO A 309 2.39 21.85 -12.01
N PHE A 310 3.03 20.71 -11.82
CA PHE A 310 3.85 20.36 -10.67
C PHE A 310 5.33 20.68 -10.90
N ASN A 311 6.04 21.07 -9.84
CA ASN A 311 7.48 21.32 -9.89
C ASN A 311 8.32 20.23 -9.21
N SER A 312 7.68 19.37 -8.41
CA SER A 312 8.34 18.26 -7.72
C SER A 312 8.48 17.05 -8.63
N ARG A 313 9.53 16.25 -8.39
CA ARG A 313 9.72 14.94 -9.04
C ARG A 313 8.56 13.99 -8.75
N ARG A 314 8.15 13.91 -7.48
CA ARG A 314 7.06 13.06 -6.99
C ARG A 314 5.86 13.92 -6.59
N PHE A 315 4.66 13.51 -6.97
CA PHE A 315 3.40 14.10 -6.49
C PHE A 315 2.27 13.07 -6.62
N ARG A 316 1.07 13.41 -6.12
CA ARG A 316 -0.05 12.48 -6.05
C ARG A 316 -1.37 13.14 -6.37
N TYR A 317 -2.28 12.35 -6.94
CA TYR A 317 -3.71 12.59 -6.84
C TYR A 317 -4.31 11.62 -5.83
N ASN A 318 -4.99 12.13 -4.81
CA ASN A 318 -5.69 11.32 -3.81
C ASN A 318 -7.19 11.48 -4.03
N CYS A 319 -7.93 10.38 -4.13
CA CYS A 319 -9.37 10.39 -4.31
C CYS A 319 -10.06 9.54 -3.26
N THR A 320 -11.14 10.06 -2.71
CA THR A 320 -11.94 9.38 -1.67
C THR A 320 -13.40 9.36 -2.06
N HIS A 321 -14.08 8.27 -1.73
CA HIS A 321 -15.53 8.13 -1.93
C HIS A 321 -16.13 7.47 -0.68
N PRO A 322 -17.21 8.00 -0.09
CA PRO A 322 -17.83 7.37 1.08
C PRO A 322 -18.35 5.97 0.76
N ALA A 323 -18.05 4.98 1.59
CA ALA A 323 -18.46 3.58 1.40
C ALA A 323 -19.90 3.30 1.90
N GLY A 324 -20.57 4.27 2.50
CA GLY A 324 -21.97 4.18 2.96
C GLY A 324 -22.14 3.69 4.41
N ASP A 325 -21.08 3.21 5.05
CA ASP A 325 -21.05 2.69 6.43
C ASP A 325 -20.24 3.58 7.38
N GLY A 326 -19.97 4.83 6.98
CA GLY A 326 -19.11 5.76 7.72
C GLY A 326 -17.63 5.70 7.31
N ASN A 327 -17.23 4.66 6.56
CA ASN A 327 -15.87 4.51 6.05
C ASN A 327 -15.71 5.12 4.65
N PHE A 328 -14.48 5.15 4.15
CA PHE A 328 -14.14 5.70 2.84
C PHE A 328 -13.38 4.69 2.00
N TYR A 329 -13.75 4.58 0.73
CA TYR A 329 -12.85 4.07 -0.30
C TYR A 329 -11.74 5.09 -0.48
N TRP A 330 -10.49 4.64 -0.40
CA TRP A 330 -9.31 5.51 -0.51
C TRP A 330 -8.43 5.06 -1.67
N PHE A 331 -8.14 5.99 -2.57
CA PHE A 331 -7.22 5.79 -3.67
C PHE A 331 -6.18 6.90 -3.74
N SER A 332 -4.96 6.54 -4.13
CA SER A 332 -3.90 7.48 -4.46
C SER A 332 -3.17 7.01 -5.70
N GLN A 333 -3.07 7.87 -6.70
CA GLN A 333 -2.13 7.71 -7.81
C GLN A 333 -0.85 8.46 -7.46
N GLN A 334 0.28 7.76 -7.50
CA GLN A 334 1.59 8.40 -7.46
C GLN A 334 2.06 8.71 -8.89
N TRP A 335 2.59 9.91 -9.07
CA TRP A 335 3.13 10.41 -10.32
C TRP A 335 4.60 10.74 -10.17
N LEU A 336 5.36 10.48 -11.23
CA LEU A 336 6.79 10.69 -11.33
C LEU A 336 7.13 11.51 -12.59
N ASP A 337 7.77 12.65 -12.39
CA ASP A 337 8.31 13.50 -13.45
C ASP A 337 9.82 13.25 -13.58
N LEU A 338 10.19 12.42 -14.57
CA LEU A 338 11.59 12.05 -14.83
C LEU A 338 12.43 13.22 -15.37
N SER A 339 11.82 14.35 -15.75
CA SER A 339 12.56 15.58 -16.09
C SER A 339 13.14 16.28 -14.86
N LYS A 340 12.66 15.93 -13.66
CA LYS A 340 13.16 16.45 -12.39
C LYS A 340 14.27 15.54 -11.83
N LYS A 341 15.25 16.16 -11.18
CA LYS A 341 16.39 15.45 -10.58
C LYS A 341 15.94 14.47 -9.49
N GLU A 342 16.63 13.32 -9.44
CA GLU A 342 16.68 12.42 -8.29
C GLU A 342 17.22 13.18 -7.06
N ASP A 343 16.79 12.77 -5.87
CA ASP A 343 17.15 13.39 -4.58
C ASP A 343 18.51 12.96 -4.02
#